data_AF-A0A1Y2QPI2-F1
#
_entry.id   AF-A0A1Y2QPI2-F1
#
_cell.length_a   1.000
_cell.length_b   1.000
_cell.length_c   1.000
_cell.angle_alpha   90.00
_cell.angle_beta   90.00
_cell.angle_gamma   90.00
#
_symmetry.space_group_name_H-M   'P 1'
#
loop_
_entity.id
_entity.type
_entity.pdbx_description
1 polymer ?
#
loop_
_entity_poly.entity_id
_entity_poly.type
_entity_poly.pdbx_seq_one_letter_code
_entity_poly.pdbx_strand_id
1 'polypeptide(L)' 'MRFDIMGEASAALLCRLVGLAAQHDLAAPAMEVRVTPERMTVRLELDGLAGPPGRIVAEKMRRCIGVEAVALDGVPL' A
#
# COMPACT_ATOMS: atom_id res chain seq x y z
N MET A 1 9.64 -5.53 -2.42
CA MET A 1 8.31 -6.17 -2.56
C MET A 1 7.33 -5.14 -3.09
N ARG A 2 6.43 -5.57 -3.96
CA ARG A 2 5.47 -4.70 -4.63
C ARG A 2 4.08 -4.84 -4.02
N PHE A 3 3.49 -3.72 -3.63
CA PHE A 3 2.14 -3.62 -3.12
C PHE A 3 1.33 -2.80 -4.12
N ASP A 4 0.26 -3.37 -4.66
CA ASP A 4 -0.72 -2.66 -5.49
C ASP A 4 -2.00 -2.49 -4.66
N ILE A 5 -2.37 -1.25 -4.37
CA ILE A 5 -3.52 -0.89 -3.54
C ILE A 5 -4.53 -0.12 -4.39
N MET A 6 -5.80 -0.46 -4.26
CA MET A 6 -6.92 0.28 -4.85
C MET A 6 -7.84 0.77 -3.74
N GLY A 7 -8.33 1.99 -3.88
CA GLY A 7 -9.27 2.57 -2.92
C GLY A 7 -9.71 3.99 -3.25
N GLU A 8 -10.25 4.66 -2.24
CA GLU A 8 -10.73 6.03 -2.29
C GLU A 8 -9.64 7.01 -2.75
N ALA A 9 -10.01 7.93 -3.64
CA ALA A 9 -9.14 9.01 -4.10
C ALA A 9 -8.95 10.11 -3.05
N SER A 10 -8.26 9.79 -1.95
CA SER A 10 -7.99 10.74 -0.86
C SER A 10 -6.52 10.80 -0.45
N ALA A 11 -6.04 12.01 -0.15
CA ALA A 11 -4.71 12.23 0.41
C ALA A 11 -4.56 11.55 1.79
N ALA A 12 -5.65 11.46 2.55
CA ALA A 12 -5.65 10.77 3.84
C ALA A 12 -5.32 9.28 3.70
N LEU A 13 -5.81 8.61 2.65
CA LEU A 13 -5.43 7.22 2.37
C LEU A 13 -3.94 7.11 2.03
N LEU A 14 -3.40 7.97 1.16
CA LEU A 14 -1.96 7.99 0.84
C LEU A 14 -1.10 8.12 2.10
N CYS A 15 -1.42 9.08 2.97
CA CYS A 15 -0.68 9.29 4.22
C CYS A 15 -0.74 8.06 5.14
N ARG A 16 -1.87 7.35 5.21
CA ARG A 16 -1.99 6.11 6.00
C ARG A 16 -1.10 5.00 5.44
N LEU A 17 -1.07 4.82 4.11
CA LEU A 17 -0.25 3.80 3.45
C LEU A 17 1.25 4.06 3.66
N VAL A 18 1.69 5.30 3.45
CA VAL A 18 3.10 5.70 3.70
C VAL A 18 3.42 5.62 5.20
N GLY A 19 2.49 6.03 6.05
CA GLY A 19 2.64 5.94 7.50
C GLY A 19 2.80 4.51 8.01
N LEU A 20 2.24 3.50 7.33
CA LEU A 20 2.50 2.09 7.66
C LEU A 20 3.94 1.71 7.36
N ALA A 21 4.51 2.12 6.23
CA ALA A 21 5.92 1.89 5.93
C ALA A 21 6.84 2.59 6.95
N ALA A 22 6.51 3.84 7.31
CA ALA A 22 7.28 4.62 8.28
C ALA A 22 7.28 4.01 9.70
N GLN A 23 6.18 3.37 10.13
CA GLN A 23 6.12 2.67 11.42
C GLN A 23 7.11 1.50 11.53
N HIS A 24 7.61 1.00 10.40
CA HIS A 24 8.59 -0.07 10.33
C HIS A 24 10.02 0.45 10.10
N ASP A 25 10.25 1.76 10.19
CA ASP A 25 11.54 2.42 9.94
C ASP A 25 12.16 2.04 8.58
N LEU A 26 11.31 1.83 7.59
CA LEU A 26 11.73 1.49 6.23
C LEU A 26 12.15 2.75 5.48
N ALA A 27 13.06 2.57 4.52
CA ALA A 27 13.35 3.59 3.53
C ALA A 27 12.07 4.04 2.80
N ALA A 28 12.08 5.27 2.29
CA ALA A 28 10.96 5.79 1.52
C ALA A 28 10.67 4.87 0.31
N PRO A 29 9.41 4.45 0.09
CA PRO A 29 9.08 3.58 -1.02
C PRO A 29 9.21 4.31 -2.36
N ALA A 30 9.60 3.57 -3.40
CA ALA A 30 9.26 4.00 -4.75
C ALA A 30 7.73 3.90 -4.91
N MET A 31 7.11 4.98 -5.37
CA MET A 31 5.65 5.10 -5.36
C MET A 31 5.12 5.68 -6.66
N GLU A 32 4.10 5.03 -7.21
CA GLU A 32 3.30 5.53 -8.33
C GLU A 32 1.85 5.66 -7.87
N VAL A 33 1.25 6.83 -8.11
CA VAL A 33 -0.15 7.10 -7.77
C VAL A 33 -0.88 7.49 -9.03
N ARG A 34 -1.97 6.77 -9.33
CA ARG A 34 -2.89 7.12 -10.42
C ARG A 34 -4.27 7.35 -9.84
N VAL A 35 -4.84 8.51 -10.15
CA VAL A 35 -6.16 8.91 -9.69
C VAL A 35 -7.09 9.00 -10.89
N THR A 36 -8.25 8.37 -10.78
CA THR A 36 -9.40 8.56 -11.67
C THR A 36 -10.53 9.23 -10.88
N PRO A 37 -11.61 9.71 -11.53
CA PRO A 37 -12.74 10.31 -10.82
C PRO A 37 -13.41 9.37 -9.79
N GLU A 38 -13.26 8.06 -9.99
CA GLU A 38 -13.91 7.03 -9.19
C GLU A 38 -13.00 6.48 -8.08
N ARG A 39 -11.68 6.43 -8.32
CA ARG A 39 -10.75 5.68 -7.46
C ARG A 39 -9.31 6.13 -7.61
N MET A 40 -8.50 5.74 -6.64
CA MET A 40 -7.06 5.85 -6.66
C MET A 40 -6.43 4.46 -6.64
N THR A 41 -5.37 4.32 -7.43
CA THR A 41 -4.48 3.16 -7.40
C THR A 41 -3.10 3.63 -6.98
N VAL A 42 -2.54 2.94 -6.00
CA VAL A 42 -1.24 3.23 -5.43
C VAL A 42 -0.38 1.99 -5.59
N ARG A 43 0.76 2.13 -6.26
CA ARG A 43 1.81 1.11 -6.29
C ARG A 43 2.95 1.55 -5.38
N LEU A 44 3.33 0.69 -4.45
CA LEU A 44 4.48 0.87 -3.57
C LEU A 44 5.49 -0.24 -3.80
N GLU A 45 6.76 0.12 -3.88
CA GLU A 45 7.86 -0.83 -3.77
C GLU A 45 8.60 -0.57 -2.46
N LEU A 46 8.56 -1.56 -1.57
CA LEU A 46 9.20 -1.52 -0.25
C LEU A 46 10.25 -2.61 -0.15
N ASP A 47 11.48 -2.21 0.16
CA ASP A 47 12.57 -3.13 0.49
C ASP A 47 12.53 -3.53 1.98
N GLY A 48 13.24 -4.60 2.33
CA GLY A 48 13.33 -5.06 3.74
C GLY A 48 12.10 -5.80 4.28
N LEU A 49 11.06 -6.03 3.48
CA LEU A 49 9.83 -6.72 3.89
C LEU A 49 9.66 -8.15 3.36
N ALA A 50 10.70 -8.75 2.76
CA ALA A 50 10.62 -10.08 2.17
C ALA A 50 10.10 -11.14 3.16
N GLY A 51 9.16 -11.98 2.70
CA GLY A 51 8.60 -13.09 3.48
C GLY A 51 7.40 -12.71 4.36
N PRO A 52 7.22 -13.35 5.54
CA PRO A 52 6.04 -13.14 6.39
C PRO A 52 5.75 -11.69 6.79
N PRO A 53 6.75 -10.82 7.08
CA PRO A 53 6.50 -9.42 7.42
C PRO A 53 5.78 -8.64 6.32
N GLY A 54 6.15 -8.84 5.05
CA GLY A 54 5.50 -8.19 3.91
C GLY A 54 4.03 -8.57 3.79
N ARG A 55 3.68 -9.84 4.03
CA ARG A 55 2.28 -10.28 4.07
C ARG A 55 1.50 -9.62 5.21
N ILE A 56 2.11 -9.49 6.39
CA ILE A 56 1.48 -8.82 7.53
C ILE A 56 1.22 -7.34 7.22
N VAL A 57 2.19 -6.63 6.62
CA VAL A 57 2.03 -5.23 6.22
C VAL A 57 0.92 -5.10 5.16
N ALA A 58 0.87 -6.00 4.19
CA ALA A 58 -0.16 -5.97 3.16
C ALA A 58 -1.58 -6.20 3.73
N GLU A 59 -1.74 -7.12 4.70
CA GLU A 59 -3.00 -7.30 5.43
C GLU A 59 -3.37 -6.06 6.27
N LYS A 60 -2.39 -5.36 6.83
CA LYS A 60 -2.63 -4.08 7.52
C LYS A 60 -3.11 -3.00 6.55
N MET A 61 -2.49 -2.89 5.38
CA MET A 61 -2.91 -1.96 4.32
C MET A 61 -4.34 -2.27 3.86
N ARG A 62 -4.69 -3.54 3.68
CA ARG A 62 -6.04 -3.97 3.29
C ARG A 62 -7.13 -3.52 4.28
N ARG A 63 -6.76 -3.31 5.54
CA ARG A 63 -7.67 -2.85 6.61
C ARG A 63 -7.66 -1.33 6.79
N CYS A 64 -6.89 -0.57 6.01
CA CYS A 64 -6.93 0.88 6.06
C CYS A 64 -8.30 1.41 5.59
N ILE A 65 -8.82 2.42 6.28
CA ILE A 65 -10.04 3.12 5.86
C ILE A 65 -9.82 3.70 4.45
N GLY A 66 -10.76 3.40 3.56
CA GLY A 66 -10.73 3.82 2.15
C GLY A 66 -10.03 2.82 1.23
N VAL A 67 -9.46 1.72 1.72
CA VAL A 67 -8.91 0.65 0.86
C VAL A 67 -10.01 -0.32 0.45
N GLU A 68 -10.07 -0.62 -0.85
CA GLU A 68 -10.99 -1.58 -1.45
C GLU A 68 -10.31 -2.92 -1.75
N ALA A 69 -9.07 -2.89 -2.23
CA ALA A 69 -8.32 -4.09 -2.58
C ALA A 69 -6.81 -3.88 -2.42
N VAL A 70 -6.11 -4.97 -2.12
CA VAL A 70 -4.64 -5.04 -2.07
C VAL A 70 -4.17 -6.29 -2.78
N ALA A 71 -3.13 -6.16 -3.60
CA ALA A 71 -2.34 -7.28 -4.12
C ALA A 71 -0.88 -7.15 -3.69
N LEU A 72 -0.28 -8.26 -3.29
CA LEU A 72 1.12 -8.37 -2.92
C LEU A 72 1.86 -9.18 -3.99
N ASP A 73 2.84 -8.56 -4.64
CA ASP A 73 3.60 -9.13 -5.76
C ASP A 73 2.69 -9.73 -6.85
N GLY A 74 1.56 -9.06 -7.11
CA GLY A 74 0.55 -9.49 -8.09
C GLY A 74 -0.46 -10.53 -7.58
N VAL A 75 -0.36 -10.97 -6.33
CA VAL A 75 -1.31 -11.92 -5.71
C VAL A 75 -2.33 -11.16 -4.85
N PRO A 76 -3.63 -11.22 -5.16
CA PRO A 76 -4.67 -10.60 -4.34
C PRO A 76 -4.73 -11.15 -2.91
N LEU A 77 -5.11 -10.31 -1.95
CA LEU A 77 -5.27 -10.65 -0.52
C LEU A 77 -6.73 -10.61 -0.04
#